data_AF-A0A1L8CNE8-F1
#
_entry.id   AF-A0A1L8CNE8-F1
#
_cell.length_a   1.000
_cell.length_b   1.000
_cell.length_c   1.000
_cell.angle_alpha   90.00
_cell.angle_beta   90.00
_cell.angle_gamma   90.00
#
_symmetry.space_group_name_H-M   'P 1'
#
loop_
_entity.id
_entity.type
_entity.pdbx_description
1 polymer ?
#
loop_
_entity_poly.entity_id
_entity_poly.type
_entity_poly.pdbx_seq_one_letter_code
_entity_poly.pdbx_strand_id
1 'polypeptide(L)'
;MKRNPIFGSHWQRVGLLRLVLPAIGMYLVIPVYLFLHLICIKLLYNLMVCPLLGVERINLRNYIIIDRHLIPGISMTARFHCVYCGYANGLCVAMGVLLTHVSTEARISTTGFSRGLVMGLYLFTSFLSALCQSIVIFMYNITISPPLGLHRVSMKEAYDKMSETGFGDEFTVFGKVGSTFLRYEHSCALLLANALEQVESQWCPIKHLDKRPEVVYPEHHEFFVERCELCELKKILCTEGSVSPRKPRF
;
A
#
# COMPACT_ATOMS: atom_id res chain seq x y z
N MET A 1 3.86 25.30 -20.11
CA MET A 1 3.87 24.18 -19.13
C MET A 1 4.06 22.86 -19.87
N LYS A 2 5.08 22.05 -19.54
CA LYS A 2 5.18 20.68 -20.06
C LYS A 2 3.96 19.88 -19.57
N ARG A 3 3.17 19.32 -20.50
CA ARG A 3 2.02 18.46 -20.16
C ARG A 3 2.54 17.17 -19.49
N ASN A 4 1.80 16.64 -18.52
CA ASN A 4 2.12 15.34 -17.93
C ASN A 4 1.91 14.26 -19.02
N PRO A 5 2.98 13.58 -19.48
CA PRO A 5 2.88 12.63 -20.58
C PRO A 5 2.00 11.42 -20.25
N ILE A 6 1.95 11.02 -18.98
CA ILE A 6 1.17 9.87 -18.47
C ILE A 6 -0.32 10.21 -18.42
N PHE A 7 -0.66 11.43 -17.98
CA PHE A 7 -2.04 11.90 -18.05
C PHE A 7 -2.54 11.95 -19.51
N GLY A 8 -1.68 12.40 -20.42
CA GLY A 8 -2.00 12.45 -21.85
C GLY A 8 -2.24 11.05 -22.44
N SER A 9 -1.43 10.06 -22.10
CA SER A 9 -1.63 8.68 -22.57
C SER A 9 -2.93 8.07 -22.05
N HIS A 10 -3.27 8.29 -20.77
CA HIS A 10 -4.53 7.80 -20.20
C HIS A 10 -5.75 8.50 -20.77
N TRP A 11 -5.69 9.83 -20.98
CA TRP A 11 -6.75 10.52 -21.70
C TRP A 11 -6.96 9.88 -23.07
N GLN A 12 -5.89 9.69 -23.86
CA GLN A 12 -6.01 9.08 -25.18
C GLN A 12 -6.61 7.67 -25.13
N ARG A 13 -6.28 6.86 -24.11
CA ARG A 13 -6.77 5.48 -24.00
C ARG A 13 -8.21 5.38 -23.50
N VAL A 14 -8.54 6.02 -22.38
CA VAL A 14 -9.83 5.80 -21.67
C VAL A 14 -10.77 7.00 -21.69
N GLY A 15 -10.31 8.15 -22.19
CA GLY A 15 -11.07 9.40 -22.22
C GLY A 15 -11.06 10.17 -20.89
N LEU A 16 -11.29 11.49 -20.98
CA LEU A 16 -11.18 12.40 -19.84
C LEU A 16 -12.19 12.12 -18.72
N LEU A 17 -13.44 11.77 -19.08
CA LEU A 17 -14.51 11.54 -18.11
C LEU A 17 -14.19 10.39 -17.15
N ARG A 18 -13.54 9.33 -17.66
CA ARG A 18 -13.12 8.17 -16.86
C ARG A 18 -11.91 8.46 -15.95
N LEU A 19 -11.24 9.60 -16.13
CA LEU A 19 -10.01 9.95 -15.42
C LEU A 19 -10.24 10.89 -14.22
N VAL A 20 -11.24 11.77 -14.31
CA VAL A 20 -11.50 12.80 -13.29
C VAL A 20 -11.92 12.18 -11.96
N LEU A 21 -12.85 11.21 -11.99
CA LEU A 21 -13.35 10.57 -10.78
C LEU A 21 -12.25 9.79 -10.01
N PRO A 22 -11.40 8.97 -10.66
CA PRO A 22 -10.23 8.38 -10.01
C PRO A 22 -9.28 9.41 -9.38
N ALA A 23 -9.03 10.52 -10.08
CA ALA A 23 -8.13 11.56 -9.59
C ALA A 23 -8.67 12.22 -8.30
N ILE A 24 -9.97 12.51 -8.25
CA ILE A 24 -10.62 13.03 -7.04
C ILE A 24 -10.53 12.02 -5.90
N GLY A 25 -10.88 10.75 -6.16
CA GLY A 25 -10.81 9.68 -5.17
C GLY A 25 -9.41 9.51 -4.57
N MET A 26 -8.36 9.61 -5.39
CA MET A 26 -6.97 9.56 -4.94
C MET A 26 -6.61 10.70 -3.97
N TYR A 27 -7.05 11.93 -4.23
CA TYR A 27 -6.75 13.05 -3.33
C TYR A 27 -7.54 12.99 -2.02
N LEU A 28 -8.79 12.51 -2.06
CA LEU A 28 -9.63 12.38 -0.87
C LEU A 28 -9.08 11.39 0.17
N VAL A 29 -8.27 10.41 -0.25
CA VAL A 29 -7.66 9.44 0.67
C VAL A 29 -6.33 9.91 1.28
N ILE A 30 -5.78 11.05 0.86
CA ILE A 30 -4.53 11.60 1.44
C ILE A 30 -4.62 11.73 2.98
N PRO A 31 -5.69 12.34 3.57
CA PRO A 31 -5.80 12.43 5.03
C PRO A 31 -5.83 11.07 5.72
N VAL A 32 -6.38 10.04 5.05
CA VAL A 32 -6.44 8.67 5.58
C VAL A 32 -5.05 8.06 5.66
N TYR A 33 -4.20 8.26 4.64
CA TYR A 33 -2.80 7.82 4.69
C TYR A 33 -1.98 8.56 5.75
N LEU A 34 -2.22 9.86 5.95
CA LEU A 34 -1.58 10.63 7.01
C LEU A 34 -1.98 10.11 8.40
N PHE A 35 -3.26 9.78 8.58
CA PHE A 35 -3.77 9.18 9.81
C PHE A 35 -3.17 7.78 10.04
N LEU A 36 -3.15 6.93 9.00
CA LEU A 36 -2.52 5.60 9.07
C LEU A 36 -1.04 5.69 9.46
N HIS A 37 -0.29 6.64 8.89
CA HIS A 37 1.09 6.88 9.25
C HIS A 37 1.23 7.35 10.71
N LEU A 38 0.66 8.51 11.03
CA LEU A 38 0.97 9.24 12.27
C LEU A 38 0.30 8.60 13.47
N ILE A 39 -0.95 8.18 13.33
CA ILE A 39 -1.75 7.64 14.42
C ILE A 39 -1.57 6.14 14.49
N CYS A 40 -1.89 5.38 13.44
CA CYS A 40 -1.86 3.92 13.53
C CYS A 40 -0.44 3.37 13.65
N ILE A 41 0.46 3.71 12.72
CA ILE A 41 1.82 3.13 12.70
C ILE A 41 2.72 3.77 13.76
N LYS A 42 2.85 5.11 13.77
CA LYS A 42 3.80 5.80 14.64
C LYS A 42 3.37 5.83 16.11
N LEU A 43 2.16 6.30 16.39
CA LEU A 43 1.67 6.47 17.76
C LEU A 43 1.19 5.13 18.35
N LEU A 44 0.21 4.48 17.74
CA LEU A 44 -0.41 3.30 18.34
C LEU A 44 0.50 2.08 18.25
N TYR A 45 0.98 1.72 17.05
CA TYR A 45 1.83 0.54 16.91
C TYR A 45 3.24 0.74 17.48
N ASN A 46 4.04 1.63 16.90
CA ASN A 46 5.45 1.75 17.27
C ASN A 46 5.66 2.24 18.72
N LEU A 47 4.88 3.22 19.18
CA LEU A 47 5.09 3.81 20.50
C LEU A 47 4.34 3.06 21.61
N MET A 48 3.17 2.47 21.34
CA MET A 48 2.36 1.83 22.39
C MET A 48 2.34 0.29 22.29
N VAL A 49 1.85 -0.29 21.19
CA VAL A 49 1.63 -1.74 21.07
C VAL A 49 2.95 -2.53 20.99
N CYS A 50 3.89 -2.14 20.12
CA CYS A 50 5.14 -2.89 19.92
C CYS A 50 5.95 -3.04 21.22
N PRO A 51 6.18 -1.97 22.02
CA PRO A 51 6.89 -2.09 23.29
C PRO A 51 6.17 -3.00 24.31
N LEU A 52 4.84 -2.96 24.34
CA LEU A 52 4.05 -3.80 25.25
C LEU A 52 4.05 -5.28 24.85
N LEU A 53 4.31 -5.56 23.57
CA LEU A 53 4.40 -6.91 23.01
C LEU A 53 5.84 -7.37 22.76
N GLY A 54 6.85 -6.58 23.15
CA GLY A 54 8.27 -6.91 22.88
C GLY A 54 8.62 -7.04 21.39
N VAL A 55 7.85 -6.41 20.50
CA VAL A 55 8.04 -6.43 19.04
C VAL A 55 8.99 -5.31 18.62
N GLU A 56 9.87 -5.57 17.65
CA GLU A 56 10.76 -4.52 17.13
C GLU A 56 9.97 -3.44 16.38
N ARG A 57 10.28 -2.17 16.66
CA ARG A 57 9.61 -1.02 16.01
C ARG A 57 10.14 -0.85 14.60
N ILE A 58 9.24 -0.62 13.64
CA ILE A 58 9.65 -0.37 12.27
C ILE A 58 10.14 1.06 12.05
N ASN A 59 11.17 1.23 11.21
CA ASN A 59 11.60 2.54 10.71
C ASN A 59 11.06 2.80 9.30
N LEU A 60 10.09 3.71 9.19
CA LEU A 60 9.44 4.06 7.91
C LEU A 60 10.40 4.54 6.81
N ARG A 61 11.61 5.03 7.16
CA ARG A 61 12.62 5.44 6.17
C ARG A 61 13.17 4.28 5.34
N ASN A 62 13.04 3.04 5.83
CA ASN A 62 13.50 1.84 5.14
C ASN A 62 12.48 1.35 4.09
N TYR A 63 11.25 1.91 4.10
CA TYR A 63 10.16 1.47 3.23
C TYR A 63 9.65 2.58 2.30
N ILE A 64 9.72 3.84 2.72
CA ILE A 64 9.24 4.98 1.93
C ILE A 64 10.35 5.51 1.03
N ILE A 65 10.25 5.23 -0.28
CA ILE A 65 11.19 5.68 -1.31
C ILE A 65 10.54 6.78 -2.15
N ILE A 66 11.14 7.96 -2.15
CA ILE A 66 10.61 9.14 -2.85
C ILE A 66 11.73 9.74 -3.69
N ASP A 67 11.94 9.21 -4.89
CA ASP A 67 13.07 9.55 -5.76
C ASP A 67 12.66 9.75 -7.23
N ARG A 68 11.58 9.11 -7.70
CA ARG A 68 11.07 9.24 -9.08
C ARG A 68 10.67 10.66 -9.46
N HIS A 69 10.34 11.50 -8.48
CA HIS A 69 10.10 12.93 -8.70
C HIS A 69 11.33 13.70 -9.20
N LEU A 70 12.54 13.12 -9.06
CA LEU A 70 13.81 13.66 -9.54
C LEU A 70 14.07 13.38 -11.02
N ILE A 71 13.19 12.63 -11.71
CA ILE A 71 13.35 12.36 -13.15
C ILE A 71 13.33 13.68 -13.93
N PRO A 72 14.36 13.98 -14.74
CA PRO A 72 14.39 15.18 -15.57
C PRO A 72 13.23 15.23 -16.54
N GLY A 73 12.63 16.41 -16.71
CA GLY A 73 11.64 16.65 -17.75
C GLY A 73 10.18 16.33 -17.40
N ILE A 74 9.89 15.74 -16.24
CA ILE A 74 8.51 15.53 -15.77
C ILE A 74 7.88 16.84 -15.25
N SER A 75 6.56 16.98 -15.38
CA SER A 75 5.81 18.16 -14.91
C SER A 75 5.73 18.23 -13.38
N MET A 76 5.42 19.40 -12.82
CA MET A 76 5.21 19.56 -11.36
C MET A 76 4.09 18.65 -10.82
N THR A 77 3.01 18.48 -11.58
CA THR A 77 1.92 17.56 -11.23
C THR A 77 2.39 16.10 -11.21
N ALA A 78 3.21 15.69 -12.19
CA ALA A 78 3.80 14.36 -12.20
C ALA A 78 4.73 14.13 -11.00
N ARG A 79 5.53 15.15 -10.62
CA ARG A 79 6.36 15.08 -9.41
C ARG A 79 5.52 14.83 -8.17
N PHE A 80 4.44 15.58 -8.00
CA PHE A 80 3.52 15.39 -6.87
C PHE A 80 2.94 13.96 -6.83
N HIS A 81 2.48 13.43 -7.98
CA HIS A 81 1.97 12.06 -8.06
C HIS A 81 3.03 11.01 -7.77
N CYS A 82 4.28 11.22 -8.20
CA CYS A 82 5.40 10.34 -7.87
C CYS A 82 5.65 10.31 -6.35
N VAL A 83 5.63 11.48 -5.69
CA VAL A 83 5.77 11.58 -4.23
C VAL A 83 4.64 10.85 -3.51
N TYR A 84 3.40 11.12 -3.91
CA TYR A 84 2.23 10.45 -3.34
C TYR A 84 2.31 8.92 -3.48
N CYS A 85 2.62 8.44 -4.69
CA CYS A 85 2.64 7.01 -4.98
C CYS A 85 3.76 6.30 -4.20
N GLY A 86 4.96 6.89 -4.15
CA GLY A 86 6.07 6.34 -3.35
C GLY A 86 5.74 6.32 -1.85
N TYR A 87 5.06 7.36 -1.35
CA TYR A 87 4.63 7.43 0.04
C TYR A 87 3.55 6.38 0.39
N ALA A 88 2.50 6.27 -0.41
CA ALA A 88 1.41 5.33 -0.19
C ALA A 88 1.88 3.86 -0.28
N ASN A 89 2.68 3.52 -1.31
CA ASN A 89 3.28 2.20 -1.44
C ASN A 89 4.20 1.87 -0.27
N GLY A 90 5.11 2.79 0.09
CA GLY A 90 6.02 2.57 1.21
C GLY A 90 5.31 2.39 2.55
N LEU A 91 4.21 3.11 2.78
CA LEU A 91 3.35 2.91 3.95
C LEU A 91 2.70 1.52 3.97
N CYS A 92 2.22 1.05 2.82
CA CYS A 92 1.58 -0.26 2.72
C CYS A 92 2.57 -1.41 2.95
N VAL A 93 3.77 -1.33 2.35
CA VAL A 93 4.86 -2.29 2.61
C VAL A 93 5.25 -2.28 4.09
N ALA A 94 5.46 -1.09 4.67
CA ALA A 94 5.77 -0.95 6.09
C ALA A 94 4.71 -1.57 6.99
N MET A 95 3.43 -1.39 6.65
CA MET A 95 2.31 -1.97 7.38
C MET A 95 2.35 -3.50 7.35
N GLY A 96 2.54 -4.11 6.18
CA GLY A 96 2.65 -5.57 6.06
C GLY A 96 3.82 -6.15 6.87
N VAL A 97 4.98 -5.49 6.83
CA VAL A 97 6.16 -5.89 7.62
C VAL A 97 5.90 -5.76 9.12
N LEU A 98 5.32 -4.65 9.57
CA LEU A 98 4.94 -4.45 10.96
C LEU A 98 4.01 -5.56 11.47
N LEU A 99 2.99 -5.93 10.69
CA LEU A 99 2.07 -7.01 11.05
C LEU A 99 2.76 -8.37 11.05
N THR A 100 3.77 -8.57 10.19
CA THR A 100 4.60 -9.78 10.20
C THR A 100 5.44 -9.87 11.48
N HIS A 101 6.05 -8.76 11.91
CA HIS A 101 6.76 -8.68 13.19
C HIS A 101 5.80 -8.98 14.36
N VAL A 102 4.60 -8.39 14.36
CA VAL A 102 3.58 -8.70 15.37
C VAL A 102 3.17 -10.17 15.35
N SER A 103 3.06 -10.79 14.17
CA SER A 103 2.70 -12.21 14.06
C SER A 103 3.75 -13.14 14.66
N THR A 104 5.03 -12.80 14.53
CA THR A 104 6.16 -13.72 14.78
C THR A 104 6.92 -13.42 16.07
N GLU A 105 7.01 -12.16 16.46
CA GLU A 105 7.83 -11.70 17.59
C GLU A 105 7.01 -11.43 18.85
N ALA A 106 5.69 -11.24 18.74
CA ALA A 106 4.90 -10.74 19.84
C ALA A 106 4.92 -11.67 21.06
N ARG A 107 5.28 -11.10 22.21
CA ARG A 107 5.38 -11.74 23.51
C ARG A 107 4.77 -10.83 24.56
N ILE A 108 4.00 -11.39 25.48
CA ILE A 108 3.37 -10.61 26.54
C ILE A 108 3.91 -11.06 27.90
N SER A 109 4.43 -10.09 28.66
CA SER A 109 4.95 -10.31 30.03
C SER A 109 3.91 -10.00 31.12
N THR A 110 2.82 -9.32 30.76
CA THR A 110 1.79 -8.87 31.70
C THR A 110 0.69 -9.92 31.93
N THR A 111 0.12 -9.93 33.14
CA THR A 111 -0.91 -10.90 33.57
C THR A 111 -2.15 -10.21 34.16
N GLY A 112 -3.26 -10.97 34.26
CA GLY A 112 -4.50 -10.49 34.86
C GLY A 112 -5.15 -9.30 34.12
N PHE A 113 -5.56 -8.28 34.86
CA PHE A 113 -6.25 -7.09 34.32
C PHE A 113 -5.40 -6.32 33.29
N SER A 114 -4.09 -6.18 33.56
CA SER A 114 -3.17 -5.46 32.68
C SER A 114 -3.07 -6.10 31.28
N ARG A 115 -3.10 -7.44 31.21
CA ARG A 115 -3.17 -8.18 29.94
C ARG A 115 -4.43 -7.85 29.15
N GLY A 116 -5.57 -7.70 29.83
CA GLY A 116 -6.83 -7.29 29.21
C GLY A 116 -6.75 -5.89 28.58
N LEU A 117 -6.10 -4.94 29.27
CA LEU A 117 -5.87 -3.59 28.73
C LEU A 117 -4.97 -3.60 27.49
N VAL A 118 -3.87 -4.35 27.52
CA VAL A 118 -2.97 -4.47 26.36
C VAL A 118 -3.70 -5.12 25.18
N MET A 119 -4.49 -6.15 25.44
CA MET A 119 -5.34 -6.78 24.40
C MET A 119 -6.34 -5.76 23.82
N GLY A 120 -7.03 -4.99 24.66
CA GLY A 120 -7.96 -3.96 24.21
C GLY A 120 -7.30 -2.89 23.34
N LEU A 121 -6.12 -2.42 23.75
CA LEU A 121 -5.32 -1.47 22.97
C LEU A 121 -4.89 -2.06 21.62
N TYR A 122 -4.42 -3.32 21.59
CA TYR A 122 -4.05 -4.01 20.37
C TYR A 122 -5.26 -4.14 19.41
N LEU A 123 -6.39 -4.65 19.90
CA LEU A 123 -7.60 -4.83 19.08
C LEU A 123 -8.14 -3.51 18.56
N PHE A 124 -8.12 -2.45 19.38
CA PHE A 124 -8.51 -1.10 18.95
C PHE A 124 -7.57 -0.57 17.85
N THR A 125 -6.27 -0.75 18.03
CA THR A 125 -5.26 -0.32 17.06
C THR A 125 -5.42 -1.06 15.73
N SER A 126 -5.56 -2.38 15.81
CA SER A 126 -5.78 -3.26 14.65
C SER A 126 -7.06 -2.89 13.90
N PHE A 127 -8.16 -2.67 14.62
CA PHE A 127 -9.42 -2.20 14.04
C PHE A 127 -9.27 -0.87 13.33
N LEU A 128 -8.68 0.13 13.98
CA LEU A 128 -8.56 1.48 13.43
C LEU A 128 -7.68 1.50 12.18
N SER A 129 -6.59 0.75 12.21
CA SER A 129 -5.71 0.55 11.05
C SER A 129 -6.44 -0.17 9.90
N ALA A 130 -7.12 -1.29 10.19
CA ALA A 130 -7.90 -2.02 9.18
C ALA A 130 -9.03 -1.16 8.59
N LEU A 131 -9.66 -0.30 9.39
CA LEU A 131 -10.66 0.66 8.94
C LEU A 131 -10.05 1.68 7.97
N CYS A 132 -8.90 2.27 8.28
CA CYS A 132 -8.19 3.19 7.37
C CYS A 132 -7.89 2.51 6.03
N GLN A 133 -7.34 1.30 6.06
CA GLN A 133 -7.03 0.54 4.85
C GLN A 133 -8.29 0.20 4.05
N SER A 134 -9.37 -0.21 4.74
CA SER A 134 -10.67 -0.51 4.13
C SER A 134 -11.30 0.71 3.45
N ILE A 135 -11.18 1.91 4.03
CA ILE A 135 -11.65 3.16 3.41
C ILE A 135 -10.91 3.40 2.08
N VAL A 136 -9.59 3.21 2.06
CA VAL A 136 -8.80 3.40 0.84
C VAL A 136 -9.16 2.34 -0.22
N ILE A 137 -9.28 1.07 0.17
CA ILE A 137 -9.68 -0.04 -0.71
C ILE A 137 -11.07 0.22 -1.29
N PHE A 138 -12.01 0.68 -0.47
CA PHE A 138 -13.36 1.05 -0.89
C PHE A 138 -13.34 2.18 -1.91
N MET A 139 -12.56 3.24 -1.64
CA MET A 139 -12.42 4.35 -2.58
C MET A 139 -11.80 3.88 -3.90
N TYR A 140 -10.76 3.03 -3.86
CA TYR A 140 -10.17 2.42 -5.05
C TYR A 140 -11.19 1.61 -5.85
N ASN A 141 -11.96 0.74 -5.17
CA ASN A 141 -12.92 -0.16 -5.80
C ASN A 141 -14.10 0.56 -6.47
N ILE A 142 -14.45 1.77 -6.01
CA ILE A 142 -15.56 2.56 -6.56
C ILE A 142 -15.08 3.57 -7.59
N THR A 143 -14.01 4.31 -7.27
CA THR A 143 -13.63 5.49 -8.06
C THR A 143 -12.50 5.22 -9.05
N ILE A 144 -11.63 4.25 -8.80
CA ILE A 144 -10.40 4.05 -9.58
C ILE A 144 -10.47 2.79 -10.45
N SER A 145 -10.76 1.64 -9.85
CA SER A 145 -10.73 0.35 -10.56
C SER A 145 -11.76 0.24 -11.69
N PRO A 146 -13.06 0.60 -11.51
CA PRO A 146 -14.06 0.42 -12.56
C PRO A 146 -13.85 1.31 -13.79
N PRO A 147 -13.44 2.59 -13.68
CA PRO A 147 -13.19 3.43 -14.86
C PRO A 147 -11.91 3.10 -15.62
N LEU A 148 -10.91 2.51 -14.95
CA LEU A 148 -9.59 2.19 -15.51
C LEU A 148 -9.38 0.70 -15.81
N GLY A 149 -10.33 -0.15 -15.44
CA GLY A 149 -10.34 -1.57 -15.78
C GLY A 149 -9.35 -2.37 -14.95
N LEU A 150 -9.00 -1.85 -13.77
CA LEU A 150 -7.96 -2.40 -12.92
C LEU A 150 -8.45 -3.62 -12.17
N HIS A 151 -7.52 -4.54 -11.92
CA HIS A 151 -7.81 -5.75 -11.17
C HIS A 151 -8.08 -5.45 -9.70
N ARG A 152 -8.87 -6.34 -9.09
CA ARG A 152 -9.25 -6.27 -7.69
C ARG A 152 -9.02 -7.65 -7.09
N VAL A 153 -8.49 -7.68 -5.88
CA VAL A 153 -8.38 -8.89 -5.08
C VAL A 153 -9.50 -8.85 -4.05
N SER A 154 -10.22 -9.96 -3.91
CA SER A 154 -11.26 -10.12 -2.90
C SER A 154 -10.66 -10.45 -1.53
N MET A 155 -11.41 -10.15 -0.46
CA MET A 155 -11.01 -10.58 0.88
C MET A 155 -10.82 -12.10 0.98
N LYS A 156 -11.62 -12.88 0.23
CA LYS A 156 -11.50 -14.33 0.19
C LYS A 156 -10.12 -14.74 -0.34
N GLU A 157 -9.72 -14.23 -1.51
CA GLU A 157 -8.41 -14.53 -2.11
C GLU A 157 -7.25 -14.13 -1.19
N ALA A 158 -7.40 -13.02 -0.45
CA ALA A 158 -6.40 -12.63 0.54
C ALA A 158 -6.32 -13.60 1.71
N TYR A 159 -7.45 -14.03 2.26
CA TYR A 159 -7.49 -15.04 3.32
C TYR A 159 -6.99 -16.41 2.86
N ASP A 160 -7.25 -16.79 1.61
CA ASP A 160 -6.73 -18.01 1.01
C ASP A 160 -5.19 -17.95 1.01
N LYS A 161 -4.60 -16.83 0.55
CA LYS A 161 -3.15 -16.60 0.62
C LYS A 161 -2.58 -16.63 2.04
N MET A 162 -3.32 -16.09 3.03
CA MET A 162 -2.91 -16.18 4.44
C MET A 162 -2.93 -17.62 4.95
N SER A 163 -3.90 -18.41 4.52
CA SER A 163 -4.04 -19.81 4.92
C SER A 163 -2.97 -20.70 4.28
N GLU A 164 -2.62 -20.45 3.01
CA GLU A 164 -1.53 -21.13 2.32
C GLU A 164 -0.17 -20.87 2.96
N THR A 165 0.04 -19.65 3.47
CA THR A 165 1.31 -19.23 4.11
C THR A 165 1.36 -19.50 5.61
N GLY A 166 0.26 -19.93 6.23
CA GLY A 166 0.16 -20.10 7.68
C GLY A 166 0.27 -18.78 8.47
N PHE A 167 0.00 -17.64 7.84
CA PHE A 167 0.17 -16.33 8.48
C PHE A 167 -0.78 -16.16 9.67
N GLY A 168 -0.23 -15.83 10.83
CA GLY A 168 -0.97 -15.63 12.08
C GLY A 168 -1.33 -16.91 12.84
N ASP A 169 -0.95 -18.11 12.35
CA ASP A 169 -1.26 -19.38 13.02
C ASP A 169 -0.46 -19.54 14.33
N GLU A 170 0.78 -19.05 14.36
CA GLU A 170 1.64 -19.06 15.55
C GLU A 170 1.30 -17.92 16.53
N PHE A 171 0.45 -16.97 16.13
CA PHE A 171 0.08 -15.84 16.98
C PHE A 171 -0.89 -16.27 18.08
N THR A 172 -0.33 -16.57 19.26
CA THR A 172 -1.09 -17.09 20.42
C THR A 172 -1.30 -16.04 21.52
N VAL A 173 -0.67 -14.87 21.41
CA VAL A 173 -0.60 -13.85 22.48
C VAL A 173 -1.96 -13.46 23.03
N PHE A 174 -2.97 -13.29 22.17
CA PHE A 174 -4.35 -12.98 22.55
C PHE A 174 -5.35 -14.05 22.09
N GLY A 175 -4.86 -15.28 21.93
CA GLY A 175 -5.64 -16.41 21.42
C GLY A 175 -6.26 -16.14 20.05
N LYS A 176 -7.37 -16.85 19.77
CA LYS A 176 -8.04 -16.81 18.47
C LYS A 176 -8.54 -15.42 18.08
N VAL A 177 -9.01 -14.62 19.04
CA VAL A 177 -9.53 -13.27 18.75
C VAL A 177 -8.42 -12.39 18.18
N GLY A 178 -7.24 -12.38 18.81
CA GLY A 178 -6.13 -11.56 18.33
C GLY A 178 -5.56 -12.03 16.99
N SER A 179 -5.46 -13.35 16.78
CA SER A 179 -5.03 -13.91 15.48
C SER A 179 -6.02 -13.58 14.37
N THR A 180 -7.33 -13.65 14.61
CA THR A 180 -8.35 -13.25 13.62
C THR A 180 -8.22 -11.79 13.22
N PHE A 181 -8.02 -10.89 14.18
CA PHE A 181 -7.80 -9.46 13.90
C PHE A 181 -6.51 -9.22 13.10
N LEU A 182 -5.42 -9.89 13.50
CA LEU A 182 -4.14 -9.82 12.79
C LEU A 182 -4.29 -10.25 11.32
N ARG A 183 -4.94 -11.39 11.08
CA ARG A 183 -5.18 -11.93 9.74
C ARG A 183 -6.10 -11.03 8.92
N TYR A 184 -7.12 -10.46 9.53
CA TYR A 184 -8.02 -9.52 8.86
C TYR A 184 -7.26 -8.27 8.42
N GLU A 185 -6.53 -7.65 9.34
CA GLU A 185 -5.77 -6.43 9.06
C GLU A 185 -4.67 -6.67 8.01
N HIS A 186 -3.97 -7.79 8.09
CA HIS A 186 -2.98 -8.16 7.08
C HIS A 186 -3.63 -8.44 5.71
N SER A 187 -4.84 -9.02 5.70
CA SER A 187 -5.61 -9.19 4.47
C SER A 187 -5.99 -7.82 3.87
N CYS A 188 -6.38 -6.84 4.68
CA CYS A 188 -6.58 -5.46 4.22
C CYS A 188 -5.27 -4.88 3.65
N ALA A 189 -4.12 -5.11 4.30
CA ALA A 189 -2.83 -4.63 3.81
C ALA A 189 -2.49 -5.24 2.44
N LEU A 190 -2.75 -6.53 2.27
CA LEU A 190 -2.58 -7.20 0.99
C LEU A 190 -3.53 -6.63 -0.08
N LEU A 191 -4.81 -6.43 0.21
CA LEU A 191 -5.75 -5.82 -0.74
C LEU A 191 -5.30 -4.42 -1.16
N LEU A 192 -4.85 -3.61 -0.19
CA LEU A 192 -4.33 -2.27 -0.45
C LEU A 192 -3.05 -2.31 -1.29
N ALA A 193 -2.13 -3.24 -1.01
CA ALA A 193 -0.92 -3.43 -1.81
C ALA A 193 -1.25 -3.75 -3.27
N ASN A 194 -2.20 -4.66 -3.49
CA ASN A 194 -2.67 -5.00 -4.84
C ASN A 194 -3.35 -3.80 -5.54
N ALA A 195 -4.14 -3.01 -4.82
CA ALA A 195 -4.74 -1.80 -5.36
C ALA A 195 -3.68 -0.76 -5.76
N LEU A 196 -2.67 -0.55 -4.91
CA LEU A 196 -1.58 0.38 -5.15
C LEU A 196 -0.65 -0.08 -6.28
N GLU A 197 -0.39 -1.38 -6.42
CA GLU A 197 0.32 -1.96 -7.57
C GLU A 197 -0.40 -1.59 -8.87
N GLN A 198 -1.72 -1.77 -8.92
CA GLN A 198 -2.52 -1.46 -10.12
C GLN A 198 -2.49 0.03 -10.44
N VAL A 199 -2.55 0.90 -9.44
CA VAL A 199 -2.40 2.35 -9.63
C VAL A 199 -0.99 2.71 -10.09
N GLU A 200 0.05 2.22 -9.39
CA GLU A 200 1.44 2.53 -9.68
C GLU A 200 1.82 2.09 -11.10
N SER A 201 1.41 0.89 -11.51
CA SER A 201 1.71 0.35 -12.83
C SER A 201 1.00 1.09 -13.98
N GLN A 202 -0.08 1.84 -13.70
CA GLN A 202 -0.67 2.78 -14.65
C GLN A 202 0.00 4.16 -14.62
N TRP A 203 0.33 4.66 -13.44
CA TRP A 203 0.63 6.08 -13.24
C TRP A 203 2.12 6.40 -13.05
N CYS A 204 2.95 5.41 -12.73
CA CYS A 204 4.38 5.55 -12.51
C CYS A 204 5.17 4.22 -12.67
N PRO A 205 5.08 3.53 -13.82
CA PRO A 205 5.79 2.27 -14.07
C PRO A 205 7.28 2.45 -14.43
N ILE A 206 7.99 3.33 -13.73
CA ILE A 206 9.42 3.56 -13.90
C ILE A 206 10.13 3.07 -12.65
N LYS A 207 11.28 2.42 -12.81
CA LYS A 207 12.13 1.97 -11.71
C LYS A 207 12.62 3.12 -10.82
N HIS A 208 12.84 2.79 -9.56
CA HIS A 208 13.51 3.66 -8.59
C HIS A 208 14.97 3.91 -9.02
N LEU A 209 15.44 5.13 -8.74
CA LEU A 209 16.82 5.60 -8.93
C LEU A 209 17.69 5.20 -7.75
N ASP A 210 17.12 5.31 -6.55
CA ASP A 210 17.71 4.90 -5.31
C ASP A 210 17.73 3.36 -5.27
N LYS A 211 18.89 2.79 -4.92
CA LYS A 211 19.15 1.35 -4.81
C LYS A 211 19.76 0.98 -3.46
N ARG A 212 19.43 1.74 -2.42
CA ARG A 212 19.92 1.50 -1.05
C ARG A 212 19.66 0.04 -0.63
N PRO A 213 20.68 -0.69 -0.12
CA PRO A 213 20.55 -2.11 0.24
C PRO A 213 19.57 -2.35 1.40
N GLU A 214 19.36 -1.36 2.26
CA GLU A 214 18.45 -1.44 3.42
C GLU A 214 16.97 -1.25 3.06
N VAL A 215 16.67 -0.94 1.81
CA VAL A 215 15.32 -0.63 1.34
C VAL A 215 14.64 -1.87 0.76
N VAL A 216 13.40 -2.12 1.17
CA VAL A 216 12.60 -3.22 0.63
C VAL A 216 11.89 -2.76 -0.64
N TYR A 217 12.20 -3.41 -1.78
CA TYR A 217 11.58 -3.14 -3.07
C TYR A 217 10.45 -4.15 -3.35
N PRO A 218 9.26 -3.71 -3.80
CA PRO A 218 8.20 -4.61 -4.22
C PRO A 218 8.58 -5.48 -5.42
N GLU A 219 8.19 -6.76 -5.40
CA GLU A 219 8.48 -7.71 -6.49
C GLU A 219 7.93 -7.26 -7.84
N HIS A 220 6.74 -6.63 -7.87
CA HIS A 220 6.09 -6.18 -9.11
C HIS A 220 6.85 -5.09 -9.87
N HIS A 221 7.90 -4.49 -9.28
CA HIS A 221 8.79 -3.54 -9.95
C HIS A 221 9.71 -4.22 -10.98
N GLU A 222 9.77 -5.56 -11.03
CA GLU A 222 10.54 -6.28 -12.04
C GLU A 222 10.08 -5.97 -13.48
N PHE A 223 8.78 -5.68 -13.66
CA PHE A 223 8.19 -5.34 -14.95
C PHE A 223 8.27 -3.83 -15.28
N PHE A 224 8.84 -3.02 -14.39
CA PHE A 224 8.91 -1.57 -14.60
C PHE A 224 10.09 -1.23 -15.52
N VAL A 225 9.86 -0.25 -16.39
CA VAL A 225 10.85 0.13 -17.39
C VAL A 225 11.93 1.03 -16.79
N GLU A 226 13.10 1.05 -17.43
CA GLU A 226 14.17 1.97 -17.08
C GLU A 226 13.82 3.41 -17.50
N ARG A 227 14.45 4.39 -16.86
CA ARG A 227 14.20 5.81 -17.15
C ARG A 227 14.47 6.18 -18.62
N CYS A 228 15.42 5.53 -19.29
CA CYS A 228 15.75 5.82 -20.69
C CYS A 228 14.64 5.38 -21.66
N GLU A 229 13.70 4.56 -21.22
CA GLU A 229 12.67 3.92 -22.05
C GLU A 229 11.33 4.67 -22.01
N LEU A 230 11.33 5.98 -21.71
CA LEU A 230 10.10 6.80 -21.62
C LEU A 230 9.22 6.76 -22.87
N CYS A 231 9.82 6.63 -24.06
CA CYS A 231 9.08 6.53 -25.32
C CYS A 231 8.33 5.21 -25.43
N GLU A 232 8.97 4.11 -25.05
CA GLU A 232 8.35 2.79 -24.98
C GLU A 232 7.24 2.77 -23.93
N LEU A 233 7.50 3.34 -22.76
CA LEU A 233 6.50 3.48 -21.71
C LEU A 233 5.24 4.18 -22.22
N LYS A 234 5.41 5.31 -22.91
CA LYS A 234 4.28 6.04 -23.47
C LYS A 234 3.48 5.18 -24.45
N LYS A 235 4.17 4.40 -25.29
CA LYS A 235 3.54 3.47 -26.23
C LYS A 235 2.72 2.43 -25.47
N ILE A 236 3.33 1.73 -24.51
CA ILE A 236 2.66 0.71 -23.69
C ILE A 236 1.43 1.29 -22.97
N LEU A 237 1.56 2.43 -22.30
CA LEU A 237 0.43 3.06 -21.59
C LEU A 237 -0.72 3.46 -22.52
N CYS A 238 -0.41 3.90 -23.75
CA CYS A 238 -1.40 4.27 -24.76
C CYS A 238 -2.10 3.05 -25.39
N THR A 239 -1.41 1.92 -25.55
CA THR A 239 -1.93 0.75 -26.30
C THR A 239 -2.40 -0.39 -25.42
N GLU A 240 -1.62 -0.75 -24.40
CA GLU A 240 -1.84 -1.92 -23.53
C GLU A 240 -2.20 -1.55 -22.09
N GLY A 241 -1.87 -0.33 -21.70
CA GLY A 241 -2.00 0.13 -20.32
C GLY A 241 -0.88 -0.38 -19.43
N SER A 242 -1.19 -1.27 -18.49
CA SER A 242 -0.28 -1.57 -17.38
C SER A 242 0.99 -2.28 -17.81
N VAL A 243 2.09 -1.99 -17.12
CA VAL A 243 3.28 -2.85 -17.14
C VAL A 243 3.19 -4.00 -16.13
N SER A 244 2.22 -3.97 -15.19
CA SER A 244 2.00 -5.11 -14.29
C SER A 244 1.57 -6.34 -15.10
N PRO A 245 1.91 -7.56 -14.65
CA PRO A 245 1.44 -8.81 -15.26
C PRO A 245 -0.09 -8.89 -15.27
N ARG A 246 -0.77 -8.12 -14.41
CA ARG A 246 -2.22 -7.99 -14.36
C ARG A 246 -2.67 -6.82 -15.24
N LYS A 247 -2.81 -7.08 -16.54
CA LYS A 247 -3.20 -6.07 -17.55
C LYS A 247 -4.64 -5.56 -17.37
N PRO A 248 -4.94 -4.26 -17.57
CA PRO A 248 -6.29 -3.72 -17.45
C PRO A 248 -7.26 -4.38 -18.46
N ARG A 249 -8.55 -4.41 -18.14
CA ARG A 249 -9.56 -5.07 -18.99
C ARG A 249 -9.91 -4.30 -20.28
N PHE A 250 -9.49 -3.03 -20.40
CA PHE A 250 -9.79 -2.15 -21.52
C PHE A 250 -8.77 -1.01 -21.68
#